data_AF-A0A8T5UR98-F1
#
_entry.id   AF-A0A8T5UR98-F1
#
_cell.length_a   1.000
_cell.length_b   1.000
_cell.length_c   1.000
_cell.angle_alpha   90.00
_cell.angle_beta   90.00
_cell.angle_gamma   90.00
#
_symmetry.space_group_name_H-M   'P 1'
#
loop_
_entity.id
_entity.type
_entity.pdbx_description
1 polymer ?
#
loop_
_entity_poly.entity_id
_entity_poly.type
_entity_poly.pdbx_seq_one_letter_code
_entity_poly.pdbx_strand_id
1 'polypeptide(L)'
;MGLSIISVIILIKLIYRHNPYYNEQYGNEIVLFHSSDRYKKRVWRFNLIEDVKNFNKKRKTVDKLKLKVIVGEFSEGTQEIIKHAANHQFASIIVISGPKVFCEDKMEIYTLLDKYESVEYLILPKRPTKHFMIFNDKGLYIEKPHRHNESRGSVGIKKAQPELIKKYDQTFNKMVEFAIPITKEEVLKQECY
;
A
#
# COMPACT_ATOMS: atom_id res chain seq x y z
N MET A 1 -48.34 -17.53 1.55
CA MET A 1 -46.93 -17.13 1.77
C MET A 1 -46.54 -16.19 0.65
N GLY A 2 -46.67 -14.90 0.92
CA GLY A 2 -47.05 -13.91 -0.08
C GLY A 2 -45.90 -13.17 -0.76
N LEU A 3 -46.23 -12.58 -1.91
CA LEU A 3 -45.43 -11.61 -2.66
C LEU A 3 -44.68 -10.60 -1.78
N SER A 4 -45.23 -10.24 -0.62
CA SER A 4 -44.57 -9.41 0.41
C SER A 4 -43.18 -9.91 0.82
N ILE A 5 -42.99 -11.22 1.03
CA ILE A 5 -41.68 -11.77 1.45
C ILE A 5 -40.69 -11.68 0.28
N ILE A 6 -41.14 -11.95 -0.95
CA ILE A 6 -40.32 -11.86 -2.16
C ILE A 6 -39.93 -10.40 -2.43
N SER A 7 -40.85 -9.47 -2.29
CA SER A 7 -40.61 -8.03 -2.41
C SER A 7 -39.64 -7.52 -1.34
N VAL A 8 -39.76 -7.98 -0.08
CA VAL A 8 -38.81 -7.65 0.99
C VAL A 8 -37.41 -8.22 0.72
N ILE A 9 -37.31 -9.45 0.21
CA ILE A 9 -36.01 -10.05 -0.18
C ILE A 9 -35.39 -9.30 -1.36
N ILE A 10 -36.19 -8.89 -2.35
CA ILE A 10 -35.73 -8.10 -3.50
C ILE A 10 -35.32 -6.69 -3.06
N LEU A 11 -36.07 -6.06 -2.15
CA LEU A 11 -35.76 -4.74 -1.60
C LEU A 11 -34.49 -4.78 -0.76
N ILE A 12 -34.32 -5.81 0.09
CA ILE A 12 -33.07 -6.06 0.82
C ILE A 12 -31.93 -6.30 -0.17
N LYS A 13 -32.10 -7.14 -1.20
CA LYS A 13 -31.08 -7.38 -2.22
C LYS A 13 -30.77 -6.14 -3.06
N LEU A 14 -31.70 -5.22 -3.29
CA LEU A 14 -31.49 -4.00 -4.07
C LEU A 14 -30.88 -2.88 -3.23
N ILE A 15 -31.32 -2.70 -1.98
CA ILE A 15 -30.80 -1.69 -1.04
C ILE A 15 -29.44 -2.11 -0.47
N TYR A 16 -29.23 -3.39 -0.17
CA TYR A 16 -27.93 -3.94 0.26
C TYR A 16 -27.01 -4.39 -0.89
N ARG A 17 -27.40 -4.20 -2.16
CA ARG A 17 -26.58 -4.62 -3.32
C ARG A 17 -25.25 -3.89 -3.45
N HIS A 18 -25.11 -2.76 -2.78
CA HIS A 18 -23.85 -2.08 -2.56
C HIS A 18 -23.70 -1.88 -1.06
N ASN A 19 -23.36 -2.94 -0.34
CA ASN A 19 -22.61 -2.74 0.89
C ASN A 19 -21.31 -2.03 0.47
N PRO A 20 -21.10 -0.75 0.80
CA PRO A 20 -19.90 -0.02 0.36
C PRO A 20 -18.62 -0.66 0.90
N TYR A 21 -18.75 -1.56 1.88
CA TYR A 21 -17.67 -2.35 2.44
C TYR A 21 -17.38 -3.64 1.66
N TYR A 22 -18.27 -4.14 0.78
CA TYR A 22 -18.09 -5.39 0.05
C TYR A 22 -18.20 -5.20 -1.47
N ASN A 23 -17.13 -5.55 -2.20
CA ASN A 23 -17.15 -5.65 -3.66
C ASN A 23 -16.44 -6.94 -4.07
N GLU A 24 -17.09 -7.75 -4.92
CA GLU A 24 -16.59 -9.06 -5.36
C GLU A 24 -15.20 -8.99 -6.01
N GLN A 25 -14.84 -7.86 -6.63
CA GLN A 25 -13.53 -7.67 -7.26
C GLN A 25 -12.46 -7.16 -6.31
N TYR A 26 -12.85 -6.53 -5.18
CA TYR A 26 -11.93 -5.82 -4.30
C TYR A 26 -11.76 -6.47 -2.94
N GLY A 27 -12.83 -6.87 -2.27
CA GLY A 27 -12.80 -7.41 -0.92
C GLY A 27 -13.95 -6.96 -0.05
N ASN A 28 -13.87 -7.33 1.24
CA ASN A 28 -15.01 -7.24 2.17
C ASN A 28 -14.89 -6.09 3.18
N GLU A 29 -13.78 -5.36 3.16
CA GLU A 29 -13.52 -4.21 4.03
C GLU A 29 -12.79 -3.11 3.25
N ILE A 30 -13.57 -2.35 2.48
CA ILE A 30 -13.10 -1.27 1.61
C ILE A 30 -13.34 0.08 2.30
N VAL A 31 -12.33 0.97 2.23
CA VAL A 31 -12.40 2.35 2.72
C VAL A 31 -11.97 3.29 1.61
N LEU A 32 -12.81 4.25 1.29
CA LEU A 32 -12.52 5.31 0.33
C LEU A 32 -12.02 6.56 1.06
N PHE A 33 -10.97 7.18 0.55
CA PHE A 33 -10.41 8.40 1.12
C PHE A 33 -10.39 9.52 0.08
N HIS A 34 -10.79 10.72 0.51
CA HIS A 34 -10.61 11.94 -0.28
C HIS A 34 -9.21 12.50 -0.12
N SER A 35 -8.82 13.42 -1.01
CA SER A 35 -7.52 14.11 -0.97
C SER A 35 -7.22 14.74 0.40
N SER A 36 -8.25 15.35 1.02
CA SER A 36 -8.20 16.03 2.31
C SER A 36 -8.04 15.09 3.51
N ASP A 37 -8.37 13.80 3.38
CA ASP A 37 -8.32 12.81 4.47
C ASP A 37 -6.89 12.32 4.80
N ARG A 38 -5.87 13.20 4.71
CA ARG A 38 -4.45 12.81 4.90
C ARG A 38 -4.20 12.08 6.22
N TYR A 39 -4.73 12.62 7.31
CA TYR A 39 -4.58 12.01 8.64
C TYR A 39 -5.25 10.64 8.73
N LYS A 40 -6.50 10.52 8.25
CA LYS A 40 -7.23 9.23 8.26
C LYS A 40 -6.52 8.17 7.43
N LYS A 41 -5.99 8.52 6.25
CA LYS A 41 -5.18 7.59 5.42
C LYS A 41 -3.95 7.08 6.16
N ARG A 42 -3.25 7.96 6.88
CA ARG A 42 -2.08 7.60 7.69
C ARG A 42 -2.46 6.65 8.82
N VAL A 43 -3.44 7.02 9.65
CA VAL A 43 -3.90 6.20 10.78
C VAL A 43 -4.37 4.82 10.31
N TRP A 44 -5.12 4.77 9.21
CA TRP A 44 -5.59 3.50 8.65
C TRP A 44 -4.44 2.56 8.26
N ARG A 45 -3.37 3.08 7.64
CA ARG A 45 -2.19 2.29 7.25
C ARG A 45 -1.39 1.82 8.47
N PHE A 46 -1.27 2.62 9.53
CA PHE A 46 -0.67 2.17 10.79
C PHE A 46 -1.46 1.02 11.41
N ASN A 47 -2.78 1.17 11.52
CA ASN A 47 -3.64 0.13 12.08
C ASN A 47 -3.51 -1.18 11.29
N LEU A 48 -3.35 -1.11 9.97
CA LEU A 48 -3.15 -2.29 9.15
C LEU A 48 -1.83 -3.02 9.47
N ILE A 49 -0.73 -2.30 9.71
CA ILE A 49 0.54 -2.89 10.14
C ILE A 49 0.37 -3.63 11.47
N GLU A 50 -0.29 -3.00 12.43
CA GLU A 50 -0.57 -3.58 13.75
C GLU A 50 -1.47 -4.82 13.64
N ASP A 51 -2.53 -4.75 12.83
CA ASP A 51 -3.45 -5.86 12.61
C ASP A 51 -2.74 -7.08 12.02
N VAL A 52 -1.88 -6.87 11.02
CA VAL A 52 -1.12 -7.95 10.39
C VAL A 52 -0.16 -8.61 11.39
N LYS A 53 0.59 -7.81 12.17
CA LYS A 53 1.48 -8.32 13.21
C LYS A 53 0.72 -9.12 14.27
N ASN A 54 -0.39 -8.58 14.76
CA ASN A 54 -1.22 -9.22 15.78
C ASN A 54 -1.84 -10.52 15.27
N PHE A 55 -2.22 -10.57 14.00
CA PHE A 55 -2.76 -11.76 13.36
C PHE A 55 -1.73 -12.90 13.32
N ASN A 56 -0.49 -12.63 12.91
CA ASN A 56 0.58 -13.63 12.88
C ASN A 56 0.91 -14.14 14.29
N LYS A 57 0.98 -13.23 15.28
CA LYS A 57 1.20 -13.59 16.69
C LYS A 57 0.10 -14.52 17.22
N LYS A 58 -1.18 -14.20 16.94
CA LYS A 58 -2.33 -15.03 17.36
C LYS A 58 -2.32 -16.42 16.74
N ARG A 59 -1.95 -16.53 15.46
CA ARG A 59 -1.89 -17.81 14.75
C ARG A 59 -0.62 -18.61 15.01
N LYS A 60 0.35 -18.05 15.74
CA LYS A 60 1.70 -18.61 15.91
C LYS A 60 2.34 -18.96 14.56
N THR A 61 1.97 -18.26 13.49
CA THR A 61 2.58 -18.45 12.18
C THR A 61 3.91 -17.71 12.15
N VAL A 62 4.93 -18.37 11.60
CA VAL A 62 6.27 -17.79 11.42
C VAL A 62 6.35 -17.03 10.08
N ASP A 63 5.20 -16.67 9.51
CA ASP A 63 5.17 -15.96 8.24
C ASP A 63 5.90 -14.63 8.40
N LYS A 64 6.99 -14.48 7.65
CA LYS A 64 7.77 -13.25 7.60
C LYS A 64 6.85 -12.12 7.14
N LEU A 65 6.67 -11.12 7.99
CA LEU A 65 5.93 -9.90 7.68
C LEU A 65 6.65 -9.15 6.56
N LYS A 66 5.91 -8.73 5.52
CA LYS A 66 6.47 -8.04 4.35
C LYS A 66 5.65 -6.82 3.99
N LEU A 67 6.32 -5.76 3.57
CA LEU A 67 5.68 -4.55 3.05
C LEU A 67 6.27 -4.24 1.68
N LYS A 68 5.41 -4.16 0.66
CA LYS A 68 5.80 -3.74 -0.70
C LYS A 68 5.20 -2.38 -0.99
N VAL A 69 6.01 -1.41 -1.40
CA VAL A 69 5.61 -0.01 -1.56
C VAL A 69 6.07 0.50 -2.92
N ILE A 70 5.15 1.08 -3.70
CA ILE A 70 5.48 1.90 -4.88
C ILE A 70 4.95 3.29 -4.64
N VAL A 71 5.82 4.30 -4.73
CA VAL A 71 5.49 5.68 -4.39
C VAL A 71 5.73 6.64 -5.55
N GLY A 72 4.80 7.59 -5.69
CA GLY A 72 4.99 8.77 -6.55
C GLY A 72 5.59 9.95 -5.80
N GLU A 73 5.51 9.97 -4.48
CA GLU A 73 6.05 11.01 -3.60
C GLU A 73 6.53 10.33 -2.32
N PHE A 74 7.72 10.66 -1.83
CA PHE A 74 8.24 10.11 -0.58
C PHE A 74 7.92 11.01 0.62
N SER A 75 6.66 11.45 0.68
CA SER A 75 6.15 12.34 1.73
C SER A 75 6.38 11.79 3.14
N GLU A 76 6.42 12.69 4.13
CA GLU A 76 6.51 12.35 5.56
C GLU A 76 5.56 11.21 5.95
N GLY A 77 4.30 11.28 5.53
CA GLY A 77 3.31 10.26 5.83
C GLY A 77 3.60 8.89 5.20
N THR A 78 4.32 8.82 4.08
CA THR A 78 4.83 7.55 3.52
C THR A 78 6.02 7.04 4.32
N GLN A 79 6.97 7.93 4.64
CA GLN A 79 8.15 7.59 5.42
C GLN A 79 7.78 7.04 6.79
N GLU A 80 6.82 7.65 7.48
CA GLU A 80 6.34 7.21 8.78
C GLU A 80 5.73 5.80 8.75
N ILE A 81 4.97 5.45 7.70
CA ILE A 81 4.42 4.09 7.52
C ILE A 81 5.55 3.07 7.39
N ILE A 82 6.59 3.38 6.61
CA ILE A 82 7.75 2.50 6.42
C ILE A 82 8.53 2.35 7.73
N LYS A 83 8.85 3.46 8.40
CA LYS A 83 9.53 3.46 9.71
C LYS A 83 8.76 2.65 10.74
N HIS A 84 7.43 2.77 10.76
CA HIS A 84 6.59 2.03 11.67
C HIS A 84 6.58 0.52 11.36
N ALA A 85 6.50 0.12 10.09
CA ALA A 85 6.64 -1.29 9.70
C ALA A 85 8.01 -1.86 10.12
N ALA A 86 9.09 -1.10 9.93
CA ALA A 86 10.44 -1.51 10.30
C ALA A 86 10.58 -1.68 11.83
N ASN A 87 10.09 -0.72 12.61
CA ASN A 87 10.03 -0.81 14.08
C ASN A 87 9.16 -1.99 14.56
N HIS A 88 8.20 -2.43 13.75
CA HIS A 88 7.36 -3.61 14.00
C HIS A 88 7.98 -4.92 13.51
N GLN A 89 9.29 -4.92 13.20
CA GLN A 89 10.09 -6.08 12.80
C GLN A 89 9.56 -6.77 11.54
N PHE A 90 9.04 -5.99 10.59
CA PHE A 90 8.80 -6.51 9.25
C PHE A 90 10.12 -6.99 8.66
N ALA A 91 10.14 -8.24 8.19
CA ALA A 91 11.35 -8.93 7.78
C ALA A 91 11.87 -8.46 6.42
N SER A 92 11.00 -7.86 5.60
CA SER A 92 11.39 -7.27 4.31
C SER A 92 10.43 -6.16 3.96
N ILE A 93 10.97 -4.96 3.74
CA ILE A 93 10.24 -3.77 3.31
C ILE A 93 10.89 -3.29 2.03
N ILE A 94 10.20 -3.43 0.90
CA ILE A 94 10.74 -3.06 -0.41
C ILE A 94 10.01 -1.79 -0.87
N VAL A 95 10.76 -0.72 -1.08
CA VAL A 95 10.26 0.57 -1.53
C VAL A 95 10.77 0.85 -2.93
N ILE A 96 9.86 1.16 -3.86
CA ILE A 96 10.19 1.50 -5.24
C ILE A 96 9.71 2.92 -5.55
N SER A 97 10.59 3.74 -6.12
CA SER A 97 10.25 5.08 -6.59
C SER A 97 10.84 5.35 -7.98
N GLY A 98 10.60 6.56 -8.51
CA GLY A 98 11.27 7.04 -9.72
C GLY A 98 12.46 7.96 -9.39
N PRO A 99 13.29 8.29 -10.40
CA PRO A 99 14.54 9.02 -10.19
C PRO A 99 14.32 10.41 -9.58
N LYS A 100 13.22 11.08 -9.94
CA LYS A 100 12.87 12.39 -9.39
C LYS A 100 12.65 12.34 -7.88
N VAL A 101 11.87 11.37 -7.41
CA VAL A 101 11.56 11.20 -5.98
C VAL A 101 12.82 10.82 -5.23
N PHE A 102 13.63 9.91 -5.79
CA PHE A 102 14.93 9.56 -5.21
C PHE A 102 15.81 10.79 -4.99
N CYS A 103 15.87 11.69 -5.98
CA CYS A 103 16.69 12.89 -5.88
C CYS A 103 16.13 13.97 -4.94
N GLU A 104 14.82 14.19 -4.94
CA GLU A 104 14.18 15.17 -4.07
C GLU A 104 14.27 14.77 -2.59
N ASP A 105 14.20 13.48 -2.28
CA ASP A 105 14.17 12.95 -0.91
C ASP A 105 15.43 12.12 -0.56
N LYS A 106 16.57 12.46 -1.19
CA LYS A 106 17.83 11.69 -1.14
C LYS A 106 18.33 11.46 0.30
N MET A 107 18.29 12.48 1.14
CA MET A 107 18.78 12.41 2.53
C MET A 107 17.85 11.59 3.44
N GLU A 108 16.55 11.67 3.21
CA GLU A 108 15.53 10.90 3.91
C GLU A 108 15.66 9.41 3.57
N ILE A 109 15.92 9.09 2.29
CA ILE A 109 16.19 7.72 1.84
C ILE A 109 17.48 7.19 2.45
N TYR A 110 18.57 7.97 2.44
CA TYR A 110 19.82 7.60 3.11
C TYR A 110 19.59 7.26 4.58
N THR A 111 18.92 8.15 5.31
CA THR A 111 18.65 7.97 6.75
C THR A 111 17.81 6.73 7.01
N LEU A 112 16.87 6.41 6.12
CA LEU A 112 16.03 5.23 6.24
C LEU A 112 16.85 3.94 6.05
N LEU A 113 17.69 3.89 5.01
CA LEU A 113 18.54 2.73 4.71
C LEU A 113 19.64 2.53 5.76
N ASP A 114 20.19 3.61 6.30
CA ASP A 114 21.20 3.54 7.36
C ASP A 114 20.63 2.99 8.68
N LYS A 115 19.40 3.39 9.01
CA LYS A 115 18.77 3.02 10.28
C LYS A 115 18.08 1.65 10.26
N TYR A 116 17.56 1.22 9.11
CA TYR A 116 16.68 0.05 9.02
C TYR A 116 17.18 -0.97 7.98
N GLU A 117 17.92 -1.98 8.44
CA GLU A 117 18.44 -3.07 7.59
C GLU A 117 17.34 -3.86 6.85
N SER A 118 16.11 -3.87 7.37
CA SER A 118 14.97 -4.55 6.71
C SER A 118 14.37 -3.77 5.54
N VAL A 119 14.84 -2.55 5.28
CA VAL A 119 14.38 -1.69 4.19
C VAL A 119 15.31 -1.80 3.00
N GLU A 120 14.75 -2.18 1.86
CA GLU A 120 15.38 -2.11 0.55
C GLU A 120 14.73 -0.99 -0.25
N TYR A 121 15.55 -0.16 -0.91
CA TYR A 121 15.07 0.90 -1.78
C TYR A 121 15.53 0.64 -3.21
N LEU A 122 14.60 0.73 -4.16
CA LEU A 122 14.86 0.51 -5.57
C LEU A 122 14.38 1.71 -6.39
N ILE A 123 15.13 2.03 -7.43
CA ILE A 123 14.86 3.15 -8.32
C ILE A 123 14.48 2.61 -9.69
N LEU A 124 13.28 2.95 -10.15
CA LEU A 124 12.86 2.68 -11.52
C LEU A 124 13.52 3.67 -12.50
N PRO A 125 13.74 3.28 -13.77
CA PRO A 125 14.27 4.19 -14.79
C PRO A 125 13.33 5.35 -15.12
N LYS A 126 12.03 5.20 -14.82
CA LYS A 126 10.99 6.21 -15.02
C LYS A 126 10.04 6.24 -13.83
N ARG A 127 9.38 7.38 -13.61
CA ARG A 127 8.38 7.54 -12.54
C ARG A 127 7.27 6.48 -12.71
N PRO A 128 6.94 5.71 -11.65
CA PRO A 128 5.82 4.78 -11.70
C PRO A 128 4.50 5.55 -11.90
N THR A 129 3.56 4.98 -12.65
CA THR A 129 2.23 5.56 -12.88
C THR A 129 1.17 5.04 -11.91
N LYS A 130 1.47 3.95 -11.21
CA LYS A 130 0.62 3.32 -10.20
C LYS A 130 1.36 3.38 -8.87
N HIS A 131 0.70 3.89 -7.83
CA HIS A 131 1.25 3.90 -6.48
C HIS A 131 0.34 3.10 -5.57
N PHE A 132 0.94 2.18 -4.82
CA PHE A 132 0.20 1.28 -3.94
C PHE A 132 1.12 0.68 -2.88
N MET A 133 0.51 0.11 -1.85
CA MET A 133 1.19 -0.62 -0.78
C MET A 133 0.49 -1.97 -0.54
N ILE A 134 1.27 -3.04 -0.48
CA ILE A 134 0.80 -4.38 -0.11
C ILE A 134 1.37 -4.70 1.28
N PHE A 135 0.49 -4.87 2.26
CA PHE A 135 0.86 -5.07 3.68
C PHE A 135 0.93 -6.55 4.08
N ASN A 136 0.19 -7.40 3.37
CA ASN A 136 0.19 -8.86 3.47
C ASN A 136 -0.62 -9.45 2.30
N ASP A 137 -1.05 -10.71 2.42
CA ASP A 137 -1.91 -11.42 1.49
C ASP A 137 -3.34 -10.86 1.37
N LYS A 138 -3.71 -9.82 2.14
CA LYS A 138 -5.08 -9.28 2.24
C LYS A 138 -5.17 -7.76 2.36
N GLY A 139 -4.08 -7.09 2.73
CA GLY A 139 -4.02 -5.68 3.03
C GLY A 139 -3.44 -4.91 1.86
N LEU A 140 -4.22 -4.00 1.30
CA LEU A 140 -3.88 -3.25 0.10
C LEU A 140 -4.29 -1.78 0.24
N TYR A 141 -3.39 -0.87 -0.12
CA TYR A 141 -3.69 0.55 -0.26
C TYR A 141 -3.33 0.99 -1.68
N ILE A 142 -4.23 1.70 -2.36
CA ILE A 142 -4.09 2.11 -3.75
C ILE A 142 -4.34 3.60 -3.85
N GLU A 143 -3.40 4.34 -4.43
CA GLU A 143 -3.64 5.72 -4.84
C GLU A 143 -4.31 5.74 -6.21
N LYS A 144 -5.34 6.56 -6.36
CA LYS A 144 -5.95 6.77 -7.67
C LYS A 144 -4.96 7.54 -8.57
N PRO A 145 -4.72 7.09 -9.80
CA PRO A 145 -4.08 7.92 -10.80
C PRO A 145 -4.85 9.23 -10.89
N HIS A 146 -4.14 10.35 -10.92
CA HIS A 146 -4.76 11.65 -11.03
C HIS A 146 -4.00 12.48 -12.06
N ARG A 147 -4.75 13.14 -12.95
CA ARG A 147 -4.23 14.27 -13.73
C ARG A 147 -4.29 15.54 -12.88
N HIS A 148 -3.60 16.60 -13.29
CA HIS A 148 -3.52 17.87 -12.55
C HIS A 148 -4.89 18.48 -12.16
N ASN A 149 -5.97 18.10 -12.87
CA ASN A 149 -7.32 18.64 -12.68
C ASN A 149 -8.31 17.66 -12.05
N GLU A 150 -7.86 16.51 -11.54
CA GLU A 150 -8.73 15.48 -10.98
C GLU A 150 -8.66 15.42 -9.45
N SER A 151 -9.80 15.09 -8.81
CA SER A 151 -9.87 14.88 -7.37
C SER A 151 -8.96 13.72 -6.95
N ARG A 152 -7.89 14.03 -6.22
CA ARG A 152 -6.99 13.01 -5.66
C ARG A 152 -7.79 12.14 -4.68
N GLY A 153 -7.66 10.83 -4.79
CA GLY A 153 -8.33 9.88 -3.90
C GLY A 153 -7.50 8.61 -3.72
N SER A 154 -7.86 7.83 -2.72
CA SER A 154 -7.21 6.54 -2.48
C SER A 154 -8.20 5.54 -1.92
N VAL A 155 -7.86 4.27 -2.03
CA VAL A 155 -8.67 3.14 -1.57
C VAL A 155 -7.82 2.30 -0.64
N GLY A 156 -8.31 2.04 0.57
CA GLY A 156 -7.76 1.04 1.48
C GLY A 156 -8.64 -0.20 1.49
N ILE A 157 -8.03 -1.38 1.53
CA ILE A 157 -8.71 -2.68 1.54
C ILE A 157 -8.02 -3.57 2.57
N LYS A 158 -8.73 -3.97 3.63
CA LYS A 158 -8.16 -4.79 4.73
C LYS A 158 -8.33 -6.29 4.50
N LYS A 159 -9.36 -6.69 3.75
CA LYS A 159 -9.67 -8.08 3.36
C LYS A 159 -9.82 -8.18 1.85
N ALA A 160 -8.73 -7.90 1.15
CA ALA A 160 -8.69 -7.97 -0.30
C ALA A 160 -8.88 -9.41 -0.79
N GLN A 161 -9.49 -9.54 -1.96
CA GLN A 161 -9.57 -10.84 -2.63
C GLN A 161 -8.16 -11.32 -3.04
N PRO A 162 -7.87 -12.63 -2.93
CA PRO A 162 -6.56 -13.17 -3.30
C PRO A 162 -6.13 -12.83 -4.74
N GLU A 163 -7.08 -12.85 -5.68
CA GLU A 163 -6.83 -12.53 -7.09
C GLU A 163 -6.40 -11.08 -7.29
N LEU A 164 -6.97 -10.16 -6.50
CA LEU A 164 -6.59 -8.75 -6.54
C LEU A 164 -5.16 -8.58 -6.04
N ILE A 165 -4.84 -9.17 -4.88
CA ILE A 165 -3.49 -9.11 -4.31
C ILE A 165 -2.49 -9.70 -5.28
N LYS A 166 -2.79 -10.86 -5.89
CA LYS A 166 -1.94 -11.50 -6.91
C LYS A 166 -1.66 -10.57 -8.09
N LYS A 167 -2.65 -9.82 -8.58
CA LYS A 167 -2.48 -8.86 -9.68
C LYS A 167 -1.54 -7.70 -9.31
N TYR A 168 -1.67 -7.17 -8.09
CA TYR A 168 -0.79 -6.11 -7.61
C TYR A 168 0.63 -6.63 -7.32
N ASP A 169 0.73 -7.86 -6.79
CA ASP A 169 2.02 -8.51 -6.56
C ASP A 169 2.76 -8.78 -7.88
N GLN A 170 2.06 -9.32 -8.89
CA GLN A 170 2.60 -9.48 -10.25
C GLN A 170 3.04 -8.14 -10.86
N THR A 171 2.26 -7.07 -10.64
CA THR A 171 2.63 -5.74 -11.11
C THR A 171 3.89 -5.24 -10.40
N PHE A 172 3.99 -5.45 -9.09
CA PHE A 172 5.16 -5.09 -8.29
C PHE A 172 6.40 -5.85 -8.74
N ASN A 173 6.31 -7.18 -8.88
CA ASN A 173 7.46 -8.02 -9.27
C ASN A 173 7.96 -7.66 -10.68
N LYS A 174 7.05 -7.36 -11.62
CA LYS A 174 7.43 -6.82 -12.94
C LYS A 174 8.17 -5.49 -12.84
N MET A 175 7.85 -4.63 -11.88
CA MET A 175 8.59 -3.37 -11.68
C MET A 175 9.97 -3.62 -11.09
N VAL A 176 10.10 -4.58 -10.16
CA VAL A 176 11.39 -4.99 -9.57
C VAL A 176 12.36 -5.43 -10.66
N GLU A 177 11.91 -6.16 -11.69
CA GLU A 177 12.76 -6.60 -12.83
C GLU A 177 13.47 -5.45 -13.55
N PHE A 178 12.93 -4.22 -13.51
CA PHE A 178 13.52 -3.03 -14.14
C PHE A 178 14.13 -2.05 -13.14
N ALA A 179 13.96 -2.28 -11.84
CA ALA A 179 14.39 -1.36 -10.81
C ALA A 179 15.81 -1.67 -10.34
N ILE A 180 16.59 -0.63 -10.07
CA ILE A 180 17.96 -0.74 -9.60
C ILE A 180 17.95 -0.61 -8.07
N PRO A 181 18.41 -1.62 -7.30
CA PRO A 181 18.55 -1.47 -5.85
C PRO A 181 19.65 -0.47 -5.52
N ILE A 182 19.45 0.31 -4.45
CA ILE A 182 20.43 1.30 -3.98
C ILE A 182 20.81 1.02 -2.53
N THR A 183 22.10 0.99 -2.24
CA THR A 183 22.65 0.94 -0.88
C THR A 183 22.80 2.36 -0.32
N LYS A 184 22.88 2.50 1.01
CA LYS A 184 23.07 3.82 1.65
C LYS A 184 24.33 4.54 1.16
N GLU A 185 25.42 3.81 0.90
CA GLU A 185 26.66 4.37 0.37
C GLU A 185 26.49 4.87 -1.08
N GLU A 186 25.74 4.14 -1.89
CA GLU A 186 25.44 4.53 -3.27
C GLU A 186 24.49 5.73 -3.32
N VAL A 187 23.56 5.87 -2.36
CA VAL A 187 22.69 7.05 -2.27
C VAL A 187 23.55 8.32 -2.33
N LEU A 188 24.57 8.42 -1.48
CA LEU A 188 25.42 9.61 -1.40
C LEU A 188 26.19 9.88 -2.70
N LYS A 189 26.67 8.82 -3.37
CA LYS A 189 27.48 8.90 -4.59
C LYS A 189 26.69 9.22 -5.85
N GLN A 190 25.42 8.84 -5.91
CA GLN A 190 24.62 9.01 -7.11
C GLN A 190 24.33 10.50 -7.35
N GLU A 191 24.76 10.99 -8.51
CA GLU A 191 24.45 12.35 -8.95
C GLU A 191 22.96 12.48 -9.25
N CYS A 192 22.40 13.59 -8.78
CA CYS A 192 21.08 14.07 -9.13
C CYS A 192 21.24 15.25 -10.10
N TYR A 193 20.19 15.53 -10.85
CA TYR A 193 20.13 16.51 -11.95
C TYR A 193 21.09 17.70 -11.85
#